data_AF-K0VBK5-F1
#
_entry.id   AF-K0VBK5-F1
#
_cell.length_a   1.000
_cell.length_b   1.000
_cell.length_c   1.000
_cell.angle_alpha   90.00
_cell.angle_beta   90.00
_cell.angle_gamma   90.00
#
_symmetry.space_group_name_H-M   'P 1'
#
loop_
_entity.id
_entity.type
_entity.pdbx_description
1 polymer ?
#
loop_
_entity_poly.entity_id
_entity_poly.type
_entity_poly.pdbx_seq_one_letter_code
_entity_poly.pdbx_strand_id
1 'polypeptide(L)' 'ASAGTFPTDGPLFVGLLVGTILIVGGLTFFPALALGPVVEHLVMIAGQTF' A
#
# COMPACT_ATOMS: atom_id res chain seq x y z
N ALA A 1 -0.22 -26.52 19.39
CA ALA A 1 0.74 -25.61 18.74
C ALA A 1 2.14 -26.18 18.93
N SER A 2 2.93 -26.25 17.87
CA SER A 2 4.35 -26.63 17.92
C SER A 2 5.24 -25.39 17.96
N ALA A 3 6.55 -25.55 18.20
CA ALA A 3 7.50 -24.44 18.21
C ALA A 3 7.53 -23.61 16.90
N GLY A 4 7.06 -24.16 15.78
CA GLY A 4 6.96 -23.45 14.50
C GLY A 4 5.58 -22.86 14.19
N THR A 5 4.61 -22.94 15.12
CA THR A 5 3.26 -22.40 14.89
C THR A 5 3.25 -20.91 15.15
N PHE A 6 3.04 -20.10 14.11
CA PHE A 6 2.89 -18.65 14.24
C PHE A 6 1.43 -18.28 14.57
N PRO A 7 1.15 -17.48 15.62
CA PRO A 7 -0.20 -17.04 15.94
C PRO A 7 -0.75 -16.08 14.88
N THR A 8 -1.95 -16.33 14.34
CA THR A 8 -2.55 -15.52 13.26
C THR A 8 -3.75 -14.67 13.69
N ASP A 9 -4.10 -14.71 14.98
CA ASP A 9 -5.24 -14.01 15.59
C ASP A 9 -4.81 -12.75 16.39
N GLY A 10 -3.50 -12.55 16.56
CA GLY A 10 -2.94 -11.45 17.33
C GLY A 10 -2.58 -10.21 16.50
N PRO A 11 -2.36 -9.06 17.16
CA PRO A 11 -2.01 -7.79 16.50
C PRO A 11 -0.73 -7.88 15.65
N LEU A 12 0.20 -8.77 16.00
CA LEU A 12 1.43 -8.98 15.23
C LEU A 12 1.14 -9.51 13.82
N PHE A 13 0.24 -10.49 13.69
CA PHE A 13 -0.15 -11.02 12.38
C PHE A 13 -0.90 -9.99 11.56
N VAL A 14 -1.77 -9.20 12.21
CA VAL A 14 -2.47 -8.09 11.55
C VAL A 14 -1.47 -7.09 10.98
N GLY A 15 -0.47 -6.68 11.77
CA GLY A 15 0.59 -5.79 11.31
C GLY A 15 1.38 -6.36 10.13
N LEU A 16 1.78 -7.63 10.20
CA LEU A 16 2.46 -8.33 9.10
C LEU A 16 1.60 -8.41 7.84
N LEU A 17 0.31 -8.74 7.98
CA LEU A 17 -0.63 -8.85 6.87
C LEU A 17 -0.84 -7.50 6.20
N VAL A 18 -1.13 -6.45 6.98
CA VAL A 18 -1.29 -5.09 6.48
C VAL A 18 -0.01 -4.61 5.80
N GLY A 19 1.15 -4.81 6.42
CA GLY A 19 2.44 -4.45 5.83
C GLY A 19 2.68 -5.17 4.50
N THR A 20 2.39 -6.46 4.43
CA THR A 20 2.51 -7.24 3.18
C THR A 20 1.58 -6.69 2.10
N ILE A 21 0.32 -6.40 2.43
CA ILE A 21 -0.65 -5.83 1.48
C ILE A 21 -0.17 -4.47 0.98
N LEU A 22 0.31 -3.60 1.87
CA LEU A 22 0.81 -2.27 1.49
C LEU A 22 2.04 -2.37 0.59
N ILE A 23 2.98 -3.28 0.87
CA ILE A 23 4.18 -3.47 0.06
C ILE A 23 3.80 -4.01 -1.32
N VAL A 24 3.04 -5.11 -1.37
CA VAL A 24 2.68 -5.76 -2.64
C VAL A 24 1.78 -4.84 -3.45
N GLY A 25 0.66 -4.37 -2.89
CA GLY A 25 -0.26 -3.47 -3.57
C GLY A 25 0.40 -2.15 -3.95
N GLY A 26 1.18 -1.56 -3.04
CA GLY A 26 1.93 -0.35 -3.29
C GLY A 26 2.85 -0.50 -4.50
N LEU A 27 3.74 -1.50 -4.52
CA LEU A 27 4.70 -1.69 -5.61
C LEU A 27 4.05 -2.13 -6.93
N THR A 28 3.00 -2.98 -6.89
CA THR A 28 2.30 -3.44 -8.09
C THR A 28 1.56 -2.31 -8.79
N PHE A 29 0.88 -1.45 -8.04
CA PHE A 29 0.07 -0.37 -8.60
C PHE A 29 0.79 0.98 -8.62
N PHE A 30 2.02 1.06 -8.11
CA PHE A 30 2.80 2.30 -8.07
C PHE A 30 2.86 3.02 -9.41
N PRO A 31 3.17 2.37 -10.56
CA PRO A 31 3.28 3.08 -11.83
C PRO A 31 1.96 3.71 -12.27
N ALA A 32 0.84 3.01 -12.08
CA ALA A 32 -0.48 3.50 -12.44
C ALA A 32 -0.95 4.63 -11.50
N LEU A 33 -0.71 4.49 -10.19
CA LEU A 33 -1.03 5.52 -9.21
C LEU A 33 -0.20 6.79 -9.44
N ALA A 34 1.10 6.63 -9.75
CA ALA A 34 1.99 7.74 -10.03
C ALA A 34 1.53 8.54 -11.25
N LEU A 35 1.24 7.86 -12.38
CA LEU A 35 0.92 8.52 -13.65
C LEU A 35 -0.53 8.99 -13.77
N GLY A 36 -1.46 8.43 -13.00
CA GLY A 36 -2.85 8.88 -12.96
C GLY A 36 -3.09 9.86 -11.80
N PRO A 37 -3.66 9.40 -10.69
CA PRO A 37 -4.18 10.27 -9.63
C PRO A 37 -3.11 11.14 -8.95
N VAL A 38 -1.87 10.63 -8.77
CA VAL A 38 -0.82 11.40 -8.09
C VAL A 38 -0.41 12.62 -8.94
N VAL A 39 -0.14 12.42 -10.23
CA VAL A 39 0.19 13.54 -11.14
C VAL A 39 -0.98 14.50 -11.26
N GLU A 40 -2.21 14.01 -11.43
CA GLU A 40 -3.41 14.85 -11.48
C GLU A 40 -3.53 15.74 -10.24
N HIS A 41 -3.34 15.17 -9.04
CA HIS A 41 -3.40 15.93 -7.80
C HIS A 41 -2.31 17.01 -7.71
N LEU A 42 -1.07 16.70 -8.13
CA LEU A 42 0.02 17.68 -8.16
C LEU A 42 -0.24 18.82 -9.16
N VAL A 43 -0.81 18.48 -10.31
CA VAL A 43 -1.15 19.44 -11.39
C VAL A 43 -2.31 20.34 -10.96
N MET A 44 -3.33 19.80 -10.28
CA MET A 44 -4.40 20.58 -9.64
C MET A 44 -3.85 21.57 -8.61
N ILE A 45 -2.93 21.13 -7.74
CA ILE A 45 -2.26 22.01 -6.76
C ILE A 45 -1.45 23.12 -7.46
N ALA A 46 -0.83 22.81 -8.59
CA ALA A 46 -0.07 23.77 -9.39
C ALA A 46 -0.94 24.77 -10.18
N GLY A 47 -2.27 24.69 -10.11
CA GLY A 47 -3.20 25.57 -10.83
C GLY A 47 -3.21 25.36 -12.35
N GLN A 48 -2.69 24.23 -12.82
CA GLN A 48 -2.73 23.81 -14.22
C GLN A 48 -3.93 22.87 -14.37
N THR A 49 -5.10 23.36 -14.77
CA THR A 49 -6.23 22.48 -15.12
C THR A 49 -6.22 22.25 -16.62
N PHE A 50 -6.21 20.98 -17.05
CA PHE A 50 -6.42 20.62 -18.46
C PHE A 50 -7.81 21.05 -18.95
#